data_AF-A0A7W1TDE8-F1
#
_entry.id   AF-A0A7W1TDE8-F1
#
_cell.length_a   1.000
_cell.length_b   1.000
_cell.length_c   1.000
_cell.angle_alpha   90.00
_cell.angle_beta   90.00
_cell.angle_gamma   90.00
#
_symmetry.space_group_name_H-M   'P 1'
#
loop_
_entity.id
_entity.type
_entity.pdbx_description
1 polymer ?
#
loop_
_entity_poly.entity_id
_entity_poly.type
_entity_poly.pdbx_seq_one_letter_code
_entity_poly.pdbx_strand_id
1 'polypeptide(L)' 'MAAALRGERSGSIAFRRIGDGAAYAVETFVTPLRTVAKDTRTLPRDWLNAAGNDTVDAKLLPYLRPLVGVLPAIGRLSGA' A
#
# COMPACT_ATOMS: atom_id res chain seq x y z
N MET A 1 -11.08 9.96 15.41
CA MET A 1 -12.02 10.96 16.00
C MET A 1 -12.20 12.22 15.16
N ALA A 2 -11.15 12.81 14.57
CA ALA A 2 -11.27 14.10 13.86
C ALA A 2 -12.37 14.18 12.78
N ALA A 3 -12.58 13.12 11.97
CA ALA A 3 -13.67 13.10 10.98
C ALA A 3 -15.06 13.13 11.64
N ALA A 4 -15.29 12.30 12.67
CA ALA A 4 -16.55 12.28 13.41
C ALA A 4 -16.84 13.61 14.11
N LEU A 5 -15.81 14.27 14.66
CA LEU A 5 -15.92 15.60 15.27
C LEU A 5 -16.32 16.70 14.27
N ARG A 6 -16.05 16.51 12.97
CA ARG A 6 -16.50 17.42 11.90
C ARG A 6 -17.90 17.10 11.37
N GLY A 7 -18.61 16.15 11.97
CA GLY A 7 -19.98 15.78 11.59
C GLY A 7 -20.07 14.74 10.47
N GLU A 8 -18.96 14.08 10.10
CA GLU A 8 -18.99 12.99 9.14
C GLU A 8 -19.71 11.77 9.75
N ARG A 9 -20.84 11.39 9.15
CA ARG A 9 -21.71 10.33 9.67
C ARG A 9 -21.42 8.94 9.06
N SER A 10 -20.76 8.91 7.91
CA SER A 10 -20.51 7.67 7.17
C SER A 10 -19.36 7.87 6.19
N GLY A 11 -18.49 6.86 6.06
CA GLY A 11 -17.32 6.88 5.20
C GLY A 11 -16.20 6.00 5.74
N SER A 12 -15.20 5.74 4.91
CA SER A 12 -13.95 5.10 5.33
C SER A 12 -12.83 6.13 5.36
N ILE A 13 -11.91 5.99 6.31
CA ILE A 13 -10.68 6.78 6.31
C ILE A 13 -9.70 6.11 5.34
N ALA A 14 -9.36 6.83 4.29
CA ALA A 14 -8.41 6.39 3.29
C ALA A 14 -7.09 7.18 3.42
N PHE A 15 -5.99 6.52 3.05
CA PHE A 15 -4.66 7.13 2.99
C PHE A 15 -4.36 7.55 1.55
N ARG A 16 -4.06 8.84 1.35
CA ARG A 16 -3.52 9.35 0.10
C ARG A 16 -2.02 9.59 0.26
N ARG A 17 -1.23 8.95 -0.58
CA ARG A 17 0.22 9.17 -0.65
C ARG A 17 0.49 10.55 -1.25
N ILE A 18 1.32 11.34 -0.57
CA ILE A 18 1.69 12.71 -0.97
C ILE A 18 3.22 12.90 -1.15
N GLY A 19 4.00 11.85 -0.92
CA GLY A 19 5.44 11.84 -1.12
C GLY A 19 5.97 10.41 -1.32
N ASP A 20 7.22 10.31 -1.75
CA ASP A 20 7.86 9.05 -2.14
C ASP A 20 9.28 8.90 -1.57
N GLY A 21 9.77 7.66 -1.57
CA GLY A 21 11.12 7.32 -1.12
C GLY A 21 11.37 7.78 0.33
N ALA A 22 12.44 8.56 0.53
CA ALA A 22 12.80 9.13 1.83
C ALA A 22 11.81 10.19 2.33
N ALA A 23 11.05 10.83 1.43
CA ALA A 23 10.03 11.82 1.74
C ALA A 23 8.62 11.21 1.76
N TYR A 24 8.51 9.89 1.96
CA TYR A 24 7.22 9.22 2.02
C TYR A 24 6.33 9.81 3.12
N ALA A 25 5.16 10.28 2.70
CA ALA A 25 4.15 10.85 3.57
C ALA A 25 2.76 10.49 3.06
N VAL A 26 1.80 10.43 3.99
CA VAL A 26 0.39 10.20 3.71
C VAL A 26 -0.45 11.26 4.39
N GLU A 27 -1.54 11.64 3.74
CA GLU A 27 -2.63 12.35 4.38
C GLU A 27 -3.86 11.45 4.49
N THR A 28 -4.73 11.76 5.45
CA THR A 28 -5.97 11.02 5.66
C THR A 28 -7.15 11.83 5.16
N PHE A 29 -8.04 11.16 4.44
CA PHE A 29 -9.28 11.77 3.96
C PHE A 29 -10.44 10.78 4.12
N VAL A 30 -11.67 11.29 4.11
CA VAL A 30 -12.88 10.46 4.16
C VAL A 30 -13.29 10.15 2.74
N THR A 31 -13.42 8.86 2.42
CA THR A 31 -13.95 8.39 1.14
C THR A 31 -15.34 7.77 1.32
N PRO A 32 -16.29 7.94 0.38
CA PRO A 32 -17.61 7.35 0.48
C PRO A 32 -17.56 5.81 0.52
N LEU A 33 -18.40 5.17 1.35
CA LEU A 33 -18.40 3.70 1.46
C LEU A 33 -18.64 2.97 0.13
N ARG A 34 -19.45 3.55 -0.76
CA ARG A 34 -19.73 2.96 -2.08
C ARG A 34 -18.51 2.83 -2.99
N THR A 35 -17.44 3.61 -2.77
CA THR A 35 -16.24 3.59 -3.62
C THR A 35 -15.17 2.61 -3.12
N VAL A 36 -15.43 1.98 -1.97
CA VAL A 36 -14.52 0.98 -1.37
C VAL A 36 -15.22 -0.36 -1.16
N ALA A 37 -16.55 -0.35 -1.07
CA ALA A 37 -17.34 -1.56 -0.93
C ALA A 37 -17.26 -2.39 -2.22
N LYS A 38 -16.83 -3.65 -2.10
CA LYS A 38 -16.70 -4.65 -3.17
C LYS A 38 -15.57 -4.40 -4.19
N ASP A 39 -14.86 -3.28 -4.09
CA ASP A 39 -13.72 -3.00 -4.95
C ASP A 39 -12.41 -3.45 -4.31
N THR A 40 -11.57 -4.13 -5.08
CA THR A 40 -10.23 -4.55 -4.67
C THR A 40 -9.20 -3.87 -5.55
N ARG A 41 -8.20 -3.24 -4.93
CA ARG A 41 -7.07 -2.66 -5.67
C ARG A 41 -6.24 -3.79 -6.28
N THR A 42 -6.29 -3.91 -7.61
CA THR A 42 -5.50 -4.90 -8.35
C THR A 42 -4.03 -4.50 -8.43
N LEU A 43 -3.14 -5.48 -8.38
CA LEU A 43 -1.74 -5.28 -8.70
C LEU A 43 -1.61 -4.91 -10.19
N PRO A 44 -0.90 -3.83 -10.55
CA PRO A 44 -0.69 -3.47 -11.95
C PRO A 44 0.00 -4.59 -12.74
N ARG A 45 -0.44 -4.86 -13.97
CA ARG A 45 0.12 -5.95 -14.80
C ARG A 45 1.59 -5.73 -15.14
N ASP A 46 2.01 -4.48 -15.28
CA ASP A 46 3.39 -4.09 -15.57
C ASP A 46 4.34 -4.27 -14.38
N TRP A 47 3.81 -4.59 -13.19
CA TRP A 47 4.60 -4.96 -12.02
C TRP A 47 4.87 -6.47 -11.96
N LEU A 48 4.31 -7.25 -12.90
CA LEU A 48 4.54 -8.69 -13.02
C LEU A 48 5.41 -8.97 -14.24
N ASN A 49 6.23 -10.01 -14.17
CA ASN A 49 7.00 -10.50 -15.30
C ASN A 49 6.07 -11.03 -16.41
N ALA A 50 6.63 -11.30 -17.60
CA ALA A 50 5.85 -11.76 -18.75
C ALA A 50 5.05 -13.05 -18.43
N ALA A 51 5.67 -14.00 -17.73
CA ALA A 51 5.06 -15.27 -17.31
C ALA A 51 3.96 -15.11 -16.25
N GLY A 52 3.88 -13.97 -15.56
CA GLY A 52 2.90 -13.69 -14.52
C GLY A 52 3.14 -14.41 -13.19
N ASN A 53 4.32 -15.01 -12.99
CA ASN A 53 4.66 -15.79 -11.80
C ASN A 53 5.67 -15.10 -10.88
N ASP A 54 6.17 -13.93 -11.27
CA ASP A 54 7.12 -13.15 -10.49
C ASP A 54 6.89 -11.65 -10.68
N THR A 55 7.46 -10.85 -9.80
CA THR A 55 7.34 -9.39 -9.81
C THR A 55 8.53 -8.72 -10.51
N VAL A 56 8.31 -7.51 -10.99
CA VAL A 56 9.37 -6.65 -11.54
C VAL A 56 9.84 -5.71 -10.44
N ASP A 57 10.97 -6.03 -9.82
CA ASP A 57 11.57 -5.30 -8.69
C ASP A 57 11.62 -3.78 -8.89
N ALA A 58 12.03 -3.34 -10.08
CA ALA A 58 12.16 -1.92 -10.41
C ALA A 58 10.84 -1.15 -10.34
N LYS A 59 9.70 -1.84 -10.45
CA LYS A 59 8.34 -1.26 -10.38
C LYS A 59 7.74 -1.40 -8.98
N LEU A 60 7.98 -2.53 -8.34
CA LEU A 60 7.35 -2.91 -7.07
C LEU A 60 8.10 -2.36 -5.84
N LEU A 61 9.44 -2.43 -5.82
CA LEU A 61 10.23 -2.03 -4.66
C LEU A 61 10.08 -0.54 -4.29
N PRO A 62 10.01 0.43 -5.23
CA PRO A 62 9.78 1.83 -4.88
C PRO A 62 8.46 2.05 -4.12
N TYR A 63 7.44 1.24 -4.42
CA TYR A 63 6.15 1.31 -3.75
C TYR A 63 6.19 0.70 -2.35
N LEU A 64 6.82 -0.47 -2.18
CA LEU A 64 6.80 -1.25 -0.93
C LEU A 64 7.82 -0.78 0.12
N ARG A 65 9.03 -0.39 -0.29
CA ARG A 65 10.12 -0.01 0.65
C ARG A 65 9.70 0.97 1.75
N PRO A 66 9.02 2.09 1.45
CA PRO A 66 8.63 3.03 2.50
C PRO A 66 7.52 2.51 3.42
N LEU A 67 6.83 1.42 3.05
CA LEU A 67 5.72 0.85 3.83
C LEU A 67 6.20 -0.14 4.90
N VAL A 68 7.26 -0.88 4.63
CA VAL A 68 7.71 -2.03 5.45
C VAL A 68 8.83 -1.68 6.42
N GLY A 69 9.53 -0.57 6.22
CA GLY A 69 10.68 -0.19 7.04
C GLY A 69 11.87 -1.13 6.87
N VAL A 70 12.69 -1.28 7.92
CA VAL A 70 13.85 -2.19 7.90
C VAL A 70 13.36 -3.62 8.03
N LEU A 71 13.62 -4.44 7.00
CA LEU A 71 13.28 -5.86 7.02
C LEU A 71 14.25 -6.65 7.92
N PRO A 72 13.75 -7.67 8.65
CA PRO A 72 14.61 -8.55 9.42
C PRO A 72 15.53 -9.37 8.50
N ALA A 73 16.66 -9.82 9.03
CA ALA A 73 17.54 -10.74 8.32
C ALA A 73 16.80 -12.05 8.02
N ILE A 74 16.94 -12.54 6.78
CA ILE A 74 16.33 -13.79 6.37
C ILE A 74 17.04 -14.94 7.09
N GLY A 75 16.32 -15.64 7.96
CA GLY A 75 16.79 -16.89 8.55
C GLY A 75 16.70 -18.02 7.53
N ARG A 76 17.82 -18.69 7.25
CA ARG A 76 17.85 -19.92 6.46
C ARG A 76 18.27 -21.07 7.36
N LEU A 77 17.47 -22.12 7.44
CA LEU A 77 17.89 -23.37 8.07
C LEU A 77 18.99 -23.98 7.19
N SER A 78 20.17 -24.22 7.76
CA SER A 78 21.19 -25.02 7.09
C SER A 78 20.69 -26.46 7.05
N GLY A 79 20.29 -26.94 5.87
CA GLY A 79 20.05 -28.36 5.65
C GLY A 79 21.36 -29.12 5.78
N ALA A 80 21.34 -30.22 6.55
CA ALA A 80 22.38 -31.24 6.54
C ALA A 80 22.40 -31.98 5.19
#